data_AF-A0A524GBT3-F1
#
_entry.id   AF-A0A524GBT3-F1
#
_cell.length_a   1.000
_cell.length_b   1.000
_cell.length_c   1.000
_cell.angle_alpha   90.00
_cell.angle_beta   90.00
_cell.angle_gamma   90.00
#
_symmetry.space_group_name_H-M   'P 1'
#
loop_
_entity.id
_entity.type
_entity.pdbx_description
1 polymer ?
#
loop_
_entity_poly.entity_id
_entity_poly.type
_entity_poly.pdbx_seq_one_letter_code
_entity_poly.pdbx_strand_id
1 'polypeptide(L)'
;MFFDFLRGHLDGDGCIRKYQDPIYPNSQRIYVNFNAFSSKHLKWIQKTLKCLLNVNGYIRKGARTSILTYAKKESLRLLTKLYY
;
A
#
# COMPACT_ATOMS: atom_id res chain seq x y z
N MET A 1 -1.62 -17.02 -5.39
CA MET A 1 -2.94 -16.56 -5.86
C MET A 1 -3.31 -15.16 -5.35
N PHE A 2 -3.42 -14.89 -4.04
CA PHE A 2 -3.76 -13.52 -3.56
C PHE A 2 -2.65 -12.49 -3.82
N PHE A 3 -1.39 -12.83 -3.55
CA PHE A 3 -0.28 -11.90 -3.77
C PHE A 3 -0.06 -11.59 -5.25
N ASP A 4 -0.32 -12.53 -6.15
CA ASP A 4 -0.27 -12.32 -7.60
C ASP A 4 -1.37 -11.34 -8.05
N PHE A 5 -2.60 -11.52 -7.54
CA PHE A 5 -3.68 -10.55 -7.74
C PHE A 5 -3.31 -9.17 -7.20
N LEU A 6 -2.79 -9.11 -5.97
CA LEU A 6 -2.45 -7.85 -5.32
C LEU A 6 -1.31 -7.13 -6.03
N ARG A 7 -0.33 -7.89 -6.56
CA ARG A 7 0.73 -7.37 -7.42
C ARG A 7 0.15 -6.77 -8.69
N GLY A 8 -0.72 -7.48 -9.39
CA GLY A 8 -1.39 -6.95 -10.59
C GLY A 8 -2.18 -5.67 -10.29
N HIS A 9 -2.88 -5.60 -9.16
CA HIS A 9 -3.58 -4.40 -8.71
C HIS A 9 -2.62 -3.24 -8.41
N LEU A 10 -1.47 -3.53 -7.77
CA LEU A 10 -0.43 -2.53 -7.51
C LEU A 10 0.19 -1.98 -8.80
N ASP A 11 0.50 -2.87 -9.76
CA ASP A 11 1.15 -2.53 -11.02
C ASP A 11 0.20 -1.76 -11.97
N GLY A 12 -1.11 -2.01 -11.89
CA GLY A 12 -2.12 -1.32 -12.71
C GLY A 12 -2.57 0.03 -12.14
N ASP A 13 -3.16 0.02 -10.95
CA ASP A 13 -3.83 1.19 -10.35
C ASP A 13 -3.11 1.73 -9.10
N GLY A 14 -2.19 0.95 -8.56
CA GLY A 14 -1.45 1.31 -7.36
C GLY A 14 -0.28 2.27 -7.64
N CYS A 15 0.45 2.60 -6.59
CA CYS A 15 1.58 3.51 -6.70
C CYS A 15 2.59 3.28 -5.58
N ILE A 16 3.87 3.12 -5.94
CA ILE A 16 4.99 3.09 -5.00
C ILE A 16 5.67 4.46 -5.05
N ARG A 17 5.60 5.21 -3.95
CA ARG A 17 6.20 6.55 -3.84
C ARG A 17 7.42 6.51 -2.95
N LYS A 18 8.51 7.10 -3.43
CA LYS A 18 9.69 7.43 -2.63
C LYS A 18 9.65 8.93 -2.37
N TYR A 19 9.85 9.33 -1.13
CA TYR A 19 9.88 10.72 -0.72
C TYR A 19 11.12 10.97 0.12
N GLN A 20 11.93 11.94 -0.30
CA GLN A 20 13.09 12.38 0.45
C GLN A 20 12.65 13.44 1.45
N ASP A 21 12.92 13.20 2.73
CA ASP A 21 12.57 14.15 3.77
C ASP A 21 13.51 15.38 3.69
N PRO A 22 12.96 16.61 3.53
CA PRO A 22 13.78 17.82 3.41
C PRO A 22 14.39 18.26 4.74
N ILE A 23 13.81 17.84 5.88
CA ILE A 23 14.31 18.15 7.22
C ILE A 23 15.38 17.13 7.62
N TYR A 24 15.19 15.87 7.25
CA TYR A 24 16.09 14.77 7.57
C TYR A 24 16.71 14.18 6.29
N PRO A 25 17.85 14.70 5.80
CA PRO A 25 18.42 14.33 4.50
C PRO A 25 18.81 12.85 4.37
N ASN A 26 19.04 12.14 5.49
CA ASN A 26 19.30 10.70 5.49
C ASN A 26 18.02 9.85 5.65
N SER A 27 16.85 10.47 5.74
CA SER A 27 15.56 9.81 5.94
C SER A 27 14.76 9.74 4.64
N GLN A 28 14.91 8.63 3.92
CA GLN A 28 14.04 8.33 2.78
C GLN A 28 12.77 7.62 3.26
N ARG A 29 11.60 8.15 2.89
CA ARG A 29 10.28 7.56 3.15
C ARG A 29 9.80 6.78 1.93
N ILE A 30 9.12 5.66 2.16
CA ILE A 30 8.53 4.83 1.09
C ILE A 30 7.07 4.58 1.45
N TYR A 31 6.20 4.78 0.47
CA TYR A 31 4.77 4.54 0.61
C TYR A 31 4.27 3.66 -0.53
N VAL A 32 3.49 2.64 -0.19
CA VAL A 32 2.76 1.83 -1.17
C VAL A 32 1.28 2.19 -1.05
N ASN A 33 0.68 2.56 -2.18
CA ASN A 33 -0.70 2.98 -2.26
C ASN A 33 -1.48 2.03 -3.17
N PHE A 34 -2.66 1.62 -2.71
CA PHE A 34 -3.68 0.95 -3.54
C PHE A 34 -4.85 1.89 -3.71
N ASN A 35 -5.25 2.13 -4.96
CA ASN A 35 -6.37 3.01 -5.28
C ASN A 35 -7.56 2.18 -5.73
N ALA A 36 -8.75 2.52 -5.24
CA ALA A 36 -9.98 1.93 -5.76
C ALA A 36 -11.17 2.87 -5.56
N PHE A 37 -12.14 2.78 -6.48
CA PHE A 37 -13.41 3.48 -6.35
C PHE A 37 -14.20 2.99 -5.11
N SER A 38 -14.14 1.69 -4.81
CA SER A 38 -14.88 1.08 -3.71
C SER A 38 -14.06 1.02 -2.41
N SER A 39 -14.50 1.75 -1.39
CA SER A 39 -13.90 1.64 -0.05
C SER A 39 -14.06 0.24 0.58
N LYS A 40 -15.08 -0.53 0.19
CA LYS A 40 -15.26 -1.92 0.65
C LYS A 40 -14.15 -2.82 0.11
N HIS A 41 -13.75 -2.61 -1.15
CA HIS A 41 -12.66 -3.34 -1.78
C HIS A 41 -11.33 -3.12 -1.03
N LEU A 42 -10.99 -1.86 -0.75
CA LEU A 42 -9.76 -1.55 0.00
C LEU A 42 -9.80 -2.05 1.44
N LYS A 43 -10.96 -2.02 2.12
CA LYS A 43 -11.11 -2.63 3.46
C LYS A 43 -10.86 -4.13 3.42
N TRP A 44 -11.34 -4.83 2.40
CA TRP A 44 -11.08 -6.25 2.23
C TRP A 44 -9.59 -6.53 2.00
N ILE A 45 -8.92 -5.75 1.13
CA ILE A 45 -7.46 -5.84 0.94
C ILE A 45 -6.72 -5.59 2.25
N GLN A 46 -7.06 -4.50 2.95
CA GLN A 46 -6.43 -4.13 4.23
C GLN A 46 -6.56 -5.23 5.28
N LYS A 47 -7.76 -5.80 5.45
CA LYS A 47 -8.01 -6.89 6.41
C LYS A 47 -7.25 -8.16 6.03
N THR A 48 -7.23 -8.49 4.74
CA THR A 48 -6.52 -9.66 4.22
C THR A 48 -5.01 -9.51 4.43
N LEU A 49 -4.44 -8.35 4.11
CA LEU A 49 -3.03 -8.04 4.35
C LEU A 49 -2.68 -8.01 5.84
N LYS A 50 -3.56 -7.49 6.69
CA LYS A 50 -3.38 -7.54 8.14
C LYS A 50 -3.35 -8.98 8.66
N CYS A 51 -4.21 -9.86 8.13
CA CYS A 51 -4.21 -11.27 8.51
C CYS A 51 -2.94 -11.99 8.04
N LEU A 52 -2.56 -11.83 6.77
CA LEU A 52 -1.48 -12.60 6.15
C LEU A 52 -0.07 -12.12 6.54
N LEU A 53 0.12 -10.80 6.64
CA LEU A 53 1.45 -10.20 6.84
C LEU A 53 1.57 -9.42 8.16
N ASN A 54 0.49 -9.29 8.94
CA ASN A 54 0.40 -8.46 10.14
C ASN A 54 0.68 -6.96 9.89
N VAL A 55 0.42 -6.49 8.66
CA VAL A 55 0.72 -5.10 8.26
C VAL A 55 -0.47 -4.17 8.52
N ASN A 56 -0.20 -2.97 9.04
CA ASN A 56 -1.21 -1.93 9.25
C ASN A 56 -1.16 -0.89 8.13
N GLY A 57 -2.27 -0.73 7.42
CA GLY A 57 -2.46 0.32 6.40
C GLY A 57 -3.48 1.36 6.85
N TYR A 58 -3.45 2.54 6.25
CA TYR A 58 -4.42 3.60 6.47
C TYR A 58 -5.27 3.82 5.22
N ILE A 59 -6.60 3.86 5.37
CA ILE A 59 -7.53 4.14 4.27
C ILE A 59 -7.93 5.61 4.33
N ARG A 60 -7.55 6.37 3.31
CA ARG A 60 -8.06 7.72 3.06
C ARG A 60 -9.22 7.66 2.07
N LYS A 61 -10.36 8.24 2.43
CA LYS A 61 -11.48 8.45 1.50
C LYS A 61 -11.34 9.81 0.83
N GLY A 62 -11.26 9.83 -0.49
CA GLY A 62 -11.39 11.05 -1.30
C GLY A 62 -12.81 11.20 -1.85
N ALA A 63 -13.05 12.27 -2.62
CA ALA A 63 -14.36 12.58 -3.19
C ALA A 63 -14.82 11.53 -4.23
N ARG A 64 -13.89 10.94 -4.99
CA ARG A 64 -14.19 9.96 -6.06
C ARG A 64 -13.45 8.64 -5.92
N THR A 65 -12.37 8.61 -5.16
CA THR A 65 -11.53 7.41 -5.00
C THR A 65 -11.11 7.27 -3.55
N SER A 66 -10.95 6.02 -3.12
CA SER A 66 -10.35 5.69 -1.84
C SER A 66 -8.91 5.22 -2.08
N ILE A 67 -8.05 5.47 -1.10
CA ILE A 67 -6.63 5.14 -1.17
C ILE A 67 -6.24 4.41 0.11
N LEU A 68 -5.65 3.23 -0.03
CA LEU A 68 -5.06 2.46 1.07
C LEU A 68 -3.54 2.64 1.02
N THR A 69 -2.98 3.25 2.05
CA THR A 69 -1.57 3.60 2.13
C THR A 69 -0.85 2.79 3.21
N TYR A 70 0.32 2.26 2.86
CA TYR A 70 1.27 1.65 3.77
C TYR A 70 2.51 2.53 3.90
N ALA A 71 3.02 2.69 5.12
CA ALA A 71 4.24 3.45 5.41
C ALA A 71 5.49 2.55 5.32
N LYS A 72 6.69 3.15 5.36
CA LYS A 72 7.98 2.52 5.02
C LYS A 72 8.15 1.09 5.54
N LYS A 73 7.97 0.86 6.85
CA LYS A 73 8.16 -0.47 7.47
C LYS A 73 7.22 -1.53 6.87
N GLU A 74 5.95 -1.18 6.73
CA GLU A 74 4.90 -2.06 6.21
C GLU A 74 5.06 -2.26 4.69
N SER A 75 5.37 -1.18 3.99
CA SER A 75 5.67 -1.18 2.55
C SER A 75 6.81 -2.13 2.21
N LEU A 76 7.91 -2.12 2.96
CA LEU A 76 9.02 -3.03 2.72
C LEU A 76 8.60 -4.49 2.91
N ARG A 77 7.85 -4.80 3.97
CA ARG A 77 7.34 -6.15 4.25
C ARG A 77 6.32 -6.62 3.20
N LEU A 78 5.57 -5.69 2.62
CA LEU A 78 4.64 -5.95 1.54
C LEU A 78 5.39 -6.23 0.22
N LEU A 79 6.32 -5.34 -0.16
CA LEU A 79 7.04 -5.42 -1.42
C LEU A 79 7.92 -6.67 -1.52
N THR A 80 8.56 -7.10 -0.42
CA THR A 80 9.33 -8.35 -0.38
C THR A 80 8.47 -9.58 -0.63
N LYS A 81 7.16 -9.52 -0.37
CA LYS A 81 6.22 -10.61 -0.67
C LYS A 81 5.59 -10.52 -2.05
N LEU A 82 5.49 -9.32 -2.62
CA LEU A 82 4.92 -9.10 -3.95
C LEU A 82 5.93 -9.36 -5.08
N TYR A 83 7.18 -8.93 -4.91
CA TYR A 83 8.15 -8.92 -6.01
C TYR A 83 9.35 -9.85 -5.84
N TYR A 84 9.49 -10.49 -4.67
CA TYR A 84 10.54 -11.46 -4.30
C TYR A 84 11.95 -11.12 -4.82
#